data_AF-A0A7V8GPK5-F1
#
_entry.id   AF-A0A7V8GPK5-F1
#
_cell.length_a   1.000
_cell.length_b   1.000
_cell.length_c   1.000
_cell.angle_alpha   90.00
_cell.angle_beta   90.00
_cell.angle_gamma   90.00
#
_symmetry.space_group_name_H-M   'P 1'
#
loop_
_entity.id
_entity.type
_entity.pdbx_description
1 polymer ?
#
loop_
_entity_poly.entity_id
_entity_poly.type
_entity_poly.pdbx_seq_one_letter_code
_entity_poly.pdbx_strand_id
1 'polypeptide(L)'
;MRLCLPAACLLVASFVLPGMPAQAADPPPTAYRLEPKKVPDLPEGRAVMVRGKTAGGPHRFYLEHMHMMVPVVVTLRPLQPDARLDLAIGKYPWQQPVRQGQARNGEQVSFRFRTEGEFQVAVSSPDPGTAYKLLVWVGDEVKPVLTPVVVPRSQYRAPAGSGMRGWHVAAAAAVLALLALGYRVLRRKRP
;
A
#
# COMPACT_ATOMS: atom_id res chain seq x y z
N MET A 1 52.54 26.63 -81.38
CA MET A 1 51.59 25.58 -80.95
C MET A 1 51.13 25.91 -79.53
N ARG A 2 49.84 25.74 -79.26
CA ARG A 2 49.07 26.45 -78.22
C ARG A 2 49.21 25.83 -76.82
N LEU A 3 49.15 26.71 -75.81
CA LEU A 3 48.94 26.44 -74.38
C LEU A 3 47.54 25.86 -74.08
N CYS A 4 47.40 25.13 -72.96
CA CYS A 4 46.37 25.32 -71.89
C CYS A 4 46.22 24.09 -70.95
N LEU A 5 46.70 24.20 -69.70
CA LEU A 5 45.97 24.22 -68.39
C LEU A 5 44.76 23.25 -68.11
N PRO A 6 44.40 22.99 -66.84
CA PRO A 6 44.57 21.71 -66.14
C PRO A 6 43.25 21.01 -65.73
N ALA A 7 43.33 19.71 -65.42
CA ALA A 7 42.22 18.92 -64.93
C ALA A 7 41.98 19.12 -63.41
N ALA A 8 40.81 19.67 -63.08
CA ALA A 8 40.31 19.84 -61.73
C ALA A 8 39.73 18.50 -61.18
N CYS A 9 40.34 17.96 -60.12
CA CYS A 9 39.77 16.89 -59.31
C CYS A 9 38.84 17.49 -58.24
N LEU A 10 37.53 17.46 -58.52
CA LEU A 10 36.46 17.85 -57.61
C LEU A 10 36.15 16.66 -56.68
N LEU A 11 36.68 16.70 -55.46
CA LEU A 11 36.46 15.72 -54.41
C LEU A 11 35.17 16.10 -53.66
N VAL A 12 34.05 15.46 -54.02
CA VAL A 12 32.74 15.63 -53.37
C VAL A 12 32.73 14.85 -52.06
N ALA A 13 32.75 15.57 -50.94
CA ALA A 13 32.59 15.00 -49.60
C ALA A 13 31.11 14.70 -49.34
N SER A 14 30.75 13.42 -49.41
CA SER A 14 29.41 12.92 -49.06
C SER A 14 29.18 13.03 -47.55
N PHE A 15 28.29 13.95 -47.15
CA PHE A 15 27.76 14.04 -45.79
C PHE A 15 26.90 12.80 -45.48
N VAL A 16 27.43 11.88 -44.67
CA VAL A 16 26.65 10.81 -44.04
C VAL A 16 25.98 11.40 -42.81
N LEU A 17 24.69 11.73 -42.91
CA LEU A 17 23.88 12.06 -41.74
C LEU A 17 23.56 10.75 -40.99
N PRO A 18 23.90 10.62 -39.70
CA PRO A 18 23.41 9.51 -38.90
C PRO A 18 21.90 9.65 -38.77
N GLY A 19 21.17 8.66 -39.29
CA GLY A 19 19.74 8.53 -39.06
C GLY A 19 19.49 8.43 -37.55
N MET A 20 18.92 9.48 -36.97
CA MET A 20 18.42 9.39 -35.60
C MET A 20 17.39 8.25 -35.56
N PRO A 21 17.46 7.32 -34.60
CA PRO A 21 16.40 6.35 -34.41
C PRO A 21 15.11 7.13 -34.19
N ALA A 22 14.14 6.93 -35.06
CA ALA A 22 12.78 7.38 -34.84
C ALA A 22 12.31 6.71 -33.56
N GLN A 23 12.35 7.46 -32.46
CA GLN A 23 11.80 7.05 -31.19
C GLN A 23 10.29 6.96 -31.44
N ALA A 24 9.83 5.75 -31.75
CA ALA A 24 8.41 5.46 -31.86
C ALA A 24 7.77 6.01 -30.59
N ALA A 25 6.92 7.03 -30.76
CA ALA A 25 6.16 7.56 -29.66
C ALA A 25 5.39 6.37 -29.07
N ASP A 26 5.75 5.97 -27.85
CA ASP A 26 5.03 4.93 -27.14
C ASP A 26 3.54 5.30 -27.21
N PRO A 27 2.66 4.39 -27.69
CA PRO A 27 1.24 4.70 -27.73
C PRO A 27 0.81 5.12 -26.33
N PRO A 28 -0.02 6.18 -26.20
CA PRO A 28 -0.36 6.72 -24.89
C PRO A 28 -0.88 5.57 -24.02
N PRO A 29 -0.40 5.43 -22.77
CA PRO A 29 -0.84 4.37 -21.90
C PRO A 29 -2.35 4.49 -21.78
N THR A 30 -3.07 3.52 -22.36
CA THR A 30 -4.53 3.51 -22.43
C THR A 30 -5.07 3.18 -21.04
N ALA A 31 -4.99 4.17 -20.15
CA ALA A 31 -5.46 4.09 -18.79
C ALA A 31 -6.78 4.85 -18.69
N TYR A 32 -7.81 4.18 -18.17
CA TYR A 32 -9.13 4.77 -18.03
C TYR A 32 -9.28 5.40 -16.64
N ARG A 33 -9.66 6.68 -16.61
CA ARG A 33 -10.02 7.35 -15.36
C ARG A 33 -11.31 6.76 -14.82
N LEU A 34 -11.31 6.41 -13.55
CA LEU A 34 -12.49 5.95 -12.84
C LEU A 34 -13.09 7.07 -11.99
N GLU A 35 -14.40 7.25 -12.10
CA GLU A 35 -15.16 8.26 -11.35
C GLU A 35 -16.20 7.58 -10.47
N PRO A 36 -15.90 7.35 -9.18
CA PRO A 36 -16.86 6.80 -8.22
C PRO A 36 -18.08 7.70 -8.06
N LYS A 37 -19.28 7.12 -8.23
CA LYS A 37 -20.56 7.80 -8.06
C LYS A 37 -21.31 7.24 -6.85
N LYS A 38 -22.22 8.02 -6.29
CA LYS A 38 -23.08 7.54 -5.20
C LYS A 38 -24.01 6.45 -5.73
N VAL A 39 -24.10 5.33 -5.02
CA VAL A 39 -24.98 4.20 -5.38
C VAL A 39 -26.08 4.13 -4.34
N PRO A 40 -27.37 4.10 -4.73
CA PRO A 40 -28.49 4.12 -3.78
C PRO A 40 -28.42 3.02 -2.72
N ASP A 41 -27.95 1.83 -3.11
CA ASP A 41 -27.89 0.65 -2.24
C ASP A 41 -26.68 0.64 -1.28
N LEU A 42 -25.76 1.60 -1.42
CA LEU A 42 -24.57 1.76 -0.58
C LEU A 42 -24.67 3.11 0.15
N PRO A 43 -25.18 3.13 1.40
CA PRO A 43 -25.40 4.38 2.11
C PRO A 43 -24.09 5.13 2.40
N GLU A 44 -23.00 4.39 2.59
CA GLU A 44 -21.68 4.92 2.91
C GLU A 44 -20.74 4.85 1.70
N GLY A 45 -20.25 6.00 1.27
CA GLY A 45 -19.28 6.13 0.19
C GLY A 45 -19.86 6.19 -1.23
N ARG A 46 -18.96 5.93 -2.19
CA ARG A 46 -19.17 5.99 -3.64
C ARG A 46 -18.56 4.75 -4.26
N ALA A 47 -19.11 4.30 -5.38
CA ALA A 47 -18.57 3.16 -6.10
C ALA A 47 -18.56 3.38 -7.61
N VAL A 48 -17.68 2.63 -8.27
CA VAL A 48 -17.67 2.48 -9.72
C VAL A 48 -17.50 1.00 -10.02
N MET A 49 -18.34 0.51 -10.94
CA MET A 49 -18.28 -0.86 -11.41
C MET A 49 -17.95 -0.87 -12.91
N VAL A 50 -16.92 -1.59 -13.27
CA VAL A 50 -16.49 -1.79 -14.65
C VAL A 50 -16.72 -3.25 -15.02
N ARG A 51 -17.36 -3.47 -16.17
CA ARG A 51 -17.44 -4.79 -16.81
C ARG A 51 -16.56 -4.75 -18.04
N GLY A 52 -15.69 -5.76 -18.18
CA GLY A 52 -14.75 -5.82 -19.29
C GLY A 52 -14.46 -7.26 -19.70
N LYS A 53 -13.74 -7.39 -20.81
CA LYS A 53 -13.13 -8.64 -21.28
C LYS A 53 -11.65 -8.36 -21.50
N THR A 54 -10.75 -9.17 -20.95
CA THR A 54 -9.30 -8.96 -21.09
C THR A 54 -8.90 -9.02 -22.57
N ALA A 55 -7.96 -8.17 -22.98
CA ALA A 55 -7.28 -8.27 -24.26
C ALA A 55 -5.90 -8.94 -24.09
N GLY A 56 -5.05 -8.91 -25.11
CA GLY A 56 -3.66 -9.40 -25.01
C GLY A 56 -2.74 -8.60 -24.07
N GLY A 57 -3.25 -7.56 -23.41
CA GLY A 57 -2.51 -6.73 -22.45
C GLY A 57 -3.37 -6.30 -21.25
N PRO A 58 -2.74 -5.73 -20.21
CA PRO A 58 -3.45 -5.33 -19.00
C PRO A 58 -4.38 -4.15 -19.27
N HIS A 59 -5.62 -4.25 -18.82
CA HIS A 59 -6.52 -3.10 -18.73
C HIS A 59 -6.08 -2.23 -17.56
N ARG A 60 -5.79 -0.96 -17.86
CA ARG A 60 -5.28 0.01 -16.90
C ARG A 60 -6.38 0.98 -16.50
N PHE A 61 -6.52 1.18 -15.19
CA PHE A 61 -7.48 2.09 -14.60
C PHE A 61 -6.79 2.93 -13.54
N TYR A 62 -7.22 4.17 -13.35
CA TYR A 62 -6.68 4.99 -12.28
C TYR A 62 -7.76 5.83 -11.62
N LEU A 63 -7.53 6.13 -10.34
CA LEU A 63 -8.33 7.06 -9.57
C LEU A 63 -7.40 8.16 -9.03
N GLU A 64 -7.86 9.39 -9.09
CA GLU A 64 -7.17 10.58 -8.59
C GLU A 64 -7.90 11.15 -7.37
N HIS A 65 -7.26 12.11 -6.69
CA HIS A 65 -7.85 12.88 -5.60
C HIS A 65 -8.33 12.01 -4.42
N MET A 66 -7.57 10.97 -4.08
CA MET A 66 -7.75 10.17 -2.88
C MET A 66 -7.05 10.82 -1.69
N HIS A 67 -7.65 10.67 -0.52
CA HIS A 67 -7.09 11.14 0.75
C HIS A 67 -6.87 9.95 1.69
N MET A 68 -5.85 10.03 2.53
CA MET A 68 -5.50 8.96 3.46
C MET A 68 -6.65 8.63 4.45
N MET A 69 -7.56 9.57 4.68
CA MET A 69 -8.71 9.40 5.56
C MET A 69 -9.88 8.66 4.90
N VAL A 70 -9.81 8.42 3.60
CA VAL A 70 -10.84 7.74 2.81
C VAL A 70 -10.41 6.29 2.56
N PRO A 71 -11.15 5.28 3.07
CA PRO A 71 -10.85 3.89 2.79
C PRO A 71 -11.25 3.53 1.36
N VAL A 72 -10.40 2.76 0.68
CA VAL A 72 -10.67 2.24 -0.67
C VAL A 72 -10.68 0.72 -0.63
N VAL A 73 -11.65 0.13 -1.31
CA VAL A 73 -11.75 -1.30 -1.56
C VAL A 73 -11.81 -1.54 -3.06
N VAL A 74 -10.83 -2.28 -3.59
CA VAL A 74 -10.81 -2.73 -4.98
C VAL A 74 -11.09 -4.21 -4.99
N THR A 75 -12.12 -4.64 -5.72
CA THR A 75 -12.54 -6.04 -5.83
C THR A 75 -12.61 -6.44 -7.29
N LEU A 76 -11.96 -7.55 -7.64
CA LEU A 76 -12.00 -8.15 -8.97
C LEU A 76 -12.62 -9.53 -8.89
N ARG A 77 -13.58 -9.81 -9.79
CA ARG A 77 -14.26 -11.09 -9.88
C ARG A 77 -14.35 -11.57 -11.34
N PRO A 78 -13.99 -12.82 -11.63
CA PRO A 78 -14.22 -13.43 -12.94
C PRO A 78 -15.72 -13.74 -13.12
N LEU A 79 -16.20 -13.64 -14.36
CA LEU A 79 -17.57 -14.04 -14.70
C LEU A 79 -17.68 -15.52 -15.06
N GLN A 80 -16.58 -16.12 -15.51
CA GLN A 80 -16.47 -17.56 -15.73
C GLN A 80 -15.89 -18.23 -14.48
N PRO A 81 -16.40 -19.41 -14.08
CA PRO A 81 -15.91 -20.11 -12.88
C PRO A 81 -14.45 -20.54 -13.04
N ASP A 82 -14.04 -21.03 -14.20
CA ASP A 82 -12.67 -21.55 -14.39
C ASP A 82 -11.66 -20.47 -14.81
N ALA A 83 -12.10 -19.21 -14.91
CA ALA A 83 -11.24 -18.12 -15.35
C ALA A 83 -10.26 -17.71 -14.27
N ARG A 84 -9.05 -17.38 -14.72
CA ARG A 84 -8.03 -16.72 -13.92
C ARG A 84 -7.95 -15.25 -14.29
N LEU A 85 -7.88 -14.39 -13.28
CA LEU A 85 -7.57 -12.99 -13.43
C LEU A 85 -6.48 -12.58 -12.44
N ASP A 86 -5.60 -11.71 -12.86
CA ASP A 86 -4.60 -11.08 -12.01
C ASP A 86 -4.99 -9.61 -11.78
N LEU A 87 -4.99 -9.19 -10.51
CA LEU A 87 -5.24 -7.82 -10.07
C LEU A 87 -3.93 -7.25 -9.52
N ALA A 88 -3.49 -6.13 -10.05
CA ALA A 88 -2.34 -5.40 -9.54
C ALA A 88 -2.74 -3.96 -9.21
N ILE A 89 -2.30 -3.47 -8.05
CA ILE A 89 -2.55 -2.11 -7.56
C ILE A 89 -1.20 -1.45 -7.31
N GLY A 90 -1.02 -0.26 -7.87
CA GLY A 90 0.25 0.45 -7.81
C GLY A 90 0.09 1.96 -7.72
N LYS A 91 1.25 2.60 -7.66
CA LYS A 91 1.43 4.03 -7.88
C LYS A 91 2.13 4.24 -9.21
N TYR A 92 2.24 5.48 -9.66
CA TYR A 92 3.10 5.77 -10.80
C TYR A 92 4.56 5.43 -10.45
N PRO A 93 5.30 4.70 -11.30
CA PRO A 93 4.90 4.15 -12.61
C PRO A 93 4.40 2.68 -12.53
N TRP A 94 3.67 2.24 -13.58
CA TRP A 94 2.92 0.96 -13.63
C TRP A 94 3.73 -0.33 -13.40
N GLN A 95 5.07 -0.28 -13.40
CA GLN A 95 5.93 -1.46 -13.38
C GLN A 95 6.04 -2.12 -12.00
N GLN A 96 5.80 -1.37 -10.91
CA GLN A 96 5.97 -1.88 -9.55
C GLN A 96 4.64 -1.85 -8.79
N PRO A 97 3.90 -2.97 -8.79
CA PRO A 97 2.68 -3.05 -8.01
C PRO A 97 3.01 -3.05 -6.51
N VAL A 98 2.27 -2.25 -5.76
CA VAL A 98 2.33 -2.22 -4.30
C VAL A 98 1.54 -3.39 -3.70
N ARG A 99 0.47 -3.81 -4.39
CA ARG A 99 -0.34 -4.97 -4.03
C ARG A 99 -0.68 -5.76 -5.27
N GLN A 100 -0.71 -7.07 -5.15
CA GLN A 100 -1.07 -7.97 -6.24
C GLN A 100 -1.77 -9.21 -5.70
N GLY A 101 -2.70 -9.75 -6.48
CA GLY A 101 -3.42 -10.96 -6.14
C GLY A 101 -4.13 -11.53 -7.35
N GLN A 102 -4.68 -12.72 -7.18
CA GLN A 102 -5.29 -13.48 -8.26
C GLN A 102 -6.69 -13.91 -7.87
N ALA A 103 -7.61 -13.82 -8.83
CA ALA A 103 -8.95 -14.37 -8.73
C ALA A 103 -8.99 -15.64 -9.59
N ARG A 104 -9.43 -16.77 -9.02
CA ARG A 104 -9.48 -18.09 -9.66
C ARG A 104 -10.71 -18.84 -9.18
N ASN A 105 -11.15 -19.84 -9.93
CA ASN A 105 -12.23 -20.76 -9.51
C ASN A 105 -13.54 -20.03 -9.10
N GLY A 106 -13.84 -18.92 -9.77
CA GLY A 106 -15.03 -18.09 -9.50
C GLY A 106 -14.92 -17.21 -8.26
N GLU A 107 -13.85 -17.34 -7.48
CA GLU A 107 -13.57 -16.52 -6.29
C GLU A 107 -13.15 -15.12 -6.68
N GLN A 108 -13.41 -14.16 -5.79
CA GLN A 108 -12.99 -12.77 -5.97
C GLN A 108 -11.71 -12.48 -5.20
N VAL A 109 -10.93 -11.52 -5.69
CA VAL A 109 -9.82 -10.94 -4.94
C VAL A 109 -10.17 -9.51 -4.55
N SER A 110 -9.95 -9.16 -3.29
CA SER A 110 -10.26 -7.84 -2.74
C SER A 110 -9.08 -7.27 -1.98
N PHE A 111 -8.75 -6.01 -2.25
CA PHE A 111 -7.77 -5.25 -1.50
C PHE A 111 -8.43 -4.06 -0.82
N ARG A 112 -8.21 -3.93 0.49
CA ARG A 112 -8.60 -2.76 1.28
C ARG A 112 -7.37 -1.98 1.69
N PHE A 113 -7.35 -0.68 1.42
CA PHE A 113 -6.23 0.19 1.77
C PHE A 113 -6.67 1.65 1.87
N ARG A 114 -5.74 2.50 2.30
CA ARG A 114 -5.85 3.96 2.30
C ARG A 114 -4.66 4.51 1.53
N THR A 115 -4.85 5.61 0.81
CA THR A 115 -3.80 6.22 0.01
C THR A 115 -4.05 7.73 -0.14
N GLU A 116 -2.97 8.49 -0.30
CA GLU A 116 -3.02 9.91 -0.67
C GLU A 116 -2.75 10.07 -2.17
N GLY A 117 -3.38 11.04 -2.83
CA GLY A 117 -3.18 11.35 -4.25
C GLY A 117 -3.90 10.36 -5.17
N GLU A 118 -3.15 9.67 -6.03
CA GLU A 118 -3.72 8.76 -7.03
C GLU A 118 -3.33 7.29 -6.79
N PHE A 119 -4.08 6.35 -7.34
CA PHE A 119 -3.61 4.98 -7.45
C PHE A 119 -4.06 4.36 -8.77
N GLN A 120 -3.33 3.32 -9.14
CA GLN A 120 -3.44 2.64 -10.41
C GLN A 120 -3.89 1.21 -10.18
N VAL A 121 -4.71 0.68 -11.08
CA VAL A 121 -5.23 -0.67 -11.06
C VAL A 121 -5.01 -1.28 -12.44
N ALA A 122 -4.34 -2.43 -12.49
CA ALA A 122 -4.17 -3.22 -13.70
C ALA A 122 -4.93 -4.54 -13.54
N VAL A 123 -5.70 -4.89 -14.56
CA VAL A 123 -6.41 -6.17 -14.67
C VAL A 123 -5.89 -6.92 -15.88
N SER A 124 -5.39 -8.13 -15.68
CA SER A 124 -4.91 -9.01 -16.76
C SER A 124 -5.42 -10.42 -16.59
N SER A 125 -5.35 -11.20 -17.66
CA SER A 125 -5.57 -12.66 -17.66
C SER A 125 -4.52 -13.29 -18.58
N PRO A 126 -4.04 -14.51 -18.29
CA PRO A 126 -3.32 -15.29 -19.29
C PRO A 126 -4.18 -15.64 -20.50
N ASP A 127 -5.52 -15.67 -20.35
CA ASP A 127 -6.48 -16.04 -21.39
C ASP A 127 -7.20 -14.78 -21.91
N PRO A 128 -6.92 -14.33 -23.15
CA PRO A 128 -7.64 -13.21 -23.76
C PRO A 128 -9.13 -13.50 -23.89
N GLY A 129 -9.97 -12.47 -23.75
CA GLY A 129 -11.43 -12.57 -23.80
C GLY A 129 -12.07 -12.93 -22.46
N THR A 130 -11.29 -13.19 -21.41
CA THR A 130 -11.79 -13.49 -20.06
C THR A 130 -12.64 -12.33 -19.54
N ALA A 131 -13.91 -12.60 -19.21
CA ALA A 131 -14.83 -11.56 -18.80
C ALA A 131 -14.77 -11.35 -17.28
N TYR A 132 -14.79 -10.08 -16.86
CA TYR A 132 -14.62 -9.72 -15.46
C TYR A 132 -15.53 -8.59 -15.01
N LYS A 133 -15.70 -8.50 -13.69
CA LYS A 133 -16.26 -7.35 -12.97
C LYS A 133 -15.20 -6.78 -12.04
N LEU A 134 -14.88 -5.50 -12.22
CA LEU A 134 -14.06 -4.72 -11.30
C LEU A 134 -14.98 -3.76 -10.54
N LEU A 135 -14.93 -3.81 -9.22
CA LEU A 135 -15.61 -2.88 -8.33
C LEU A 135 -14.55 -2.08 -7.58
N VAL A 136 -14.66 -0.75 -7.63
CA VAL A 136 -13.89 0.14 -6.77
C VAL A 136 -14.88 0.88 -5.90
N TRP A 137 -14.84 0.60 -4.60
CA TRP A 137 -15.60 1.32 -3.58
C TRP A 137 -14.67 2.27 -2.83
N VAL A 138 -15.14 3.50 -2.65
CA VAL A 138 -14.46 4.59 -1.98
C VAL A 138 -15.37 5.03 -0.85
N GLY A 139 -15.00 4.72 0.39
CA GLY A 139 -15.80 5.03 1.56
C GLY A 139 -15.87 6.54 1.86
N ASP A 140 -16.59 6.87 2.92
CA ASP A 140 -16.63 8.23 3.43
C ASP A 140 -15.34 8.57 4.19
N GLU A 141 -15.10 9.86 4.36
CA GLU A 141 -13.96 10.36 5.12
C GLU A 141 -14.11 9.98 6.60
N VAL A 142 -13.13 9.25 7.14
CA VAL A 142 -13.11 8.86 8.55
C VAL A 142 -12.44 9.95 9.36
N LYS A 143 -13.15 10.55 10.32
CA LYS A 143 -12.57 11.51 11.26
C LYS A 143 -12.03 10.78 12.49
N PRO A 144 -10.71 10.85 12.79
CA PRO A 144 -10.16 10.17 13.95
C PRO A 144 -10.58 10.90 15.21
N VAL A 145 -11.04 10.14 16.20
CA VAL A 145 -11.29 10.69 17.54
C VAL A 145 -9.93 10.85 18.22
N LEU A 146 -9.44 12.09 18.30
CA LEU A 146 -8.19 12.39 18.99
C LEU A 146 -8.44 12.41 20.50
N THR A 147 -7.75 11.55 21.24
CA THR A 147 -7.70 11.66 22.70
C THR A 147 -6.88 12.90 23.08
N PRO A 148 -7.31 13.69 24.07
CA PRO A 148 -6.59 14.88 24.50
C PRO A 148 -5.21 14.47 25.05
N VAL A 149 -4.16 15.12 24.54
CA VAL A 149 -2.78 14.94 25.01
C VAL A 149 -2.60 15.44 26.44
N VAL A 150 -3.42 16.41 26.84
CA VAL A 150 -3.44 16.98 28.18
C VAL A 150 -4.61 16.40 28.96
N VAL A 151 -4.29 15.53 29.91
CA VAL A 151 -5.26 15.09 30.93
C VAL A 151 -5.16 16.03 32.14
N PRO A 152 -6.28 16.49 32.70
CA PRO A 152 -6.27 17.20 33.98
C PRO A 152 -5.54 16.38 35.04
N ARG A 153 -4.83 17.06 35.95
CA ARG A 153 -4.06 16.40 37.02
C ARG A 153 -4.91 15.44 37.86
N SER A 154 -6.22 15.70 37.99
CA SER A 154 -7.18 14.82 38.68
C SER A 154 -7.41 13.47 37.98
N GLN A 155 -7.13 13.37 36.68
CA GLN A 155 -7.27 12.15 35.87
C GLN A 155 -5.91 11.48 35.59
N TYR A 156 -4.81 12.11 36.02
CA TYR A 156 -3.46 11.56 35.88
C TYR A 156 -3.26 10.42 36.89
N ARG A 157 -3.30 9.19 36.39
CA ARG A 157 -2.86 8.02 37.15
C ARG A 157 -1.35 7.89 36.96
N ALA A 158 -0.58 8.33 37.95
CA ALA A 158 0.86 8.13 37.92
C ALA A 158 1.15 6.62 37.77
N PRO A 159 2.09 6.21 36.89
CA PRO A 159 2.55 4.84 36.86
C PRO A 159 2.99 4.46 38.27
N ALA A 160 2.49 3.34 38.78
CA ALA A 160 2.80 2.87 40.12
C ALA A 160 4.32 2.78 40.25
N GLY A 161 4.91 3.73 40.99
CA GLY A 161 6.34 3.79 41.23
C GLY A 161 6.79 2.43 41.75
N SER A 162 7.77 1.83 41.07
CA SER A 162 8.24 0.49 41.39
C SER A 162 8.72 0.42 42.84
N GLY A 163 7.93 -0.24 43.69
CA GLY A 163 8.37 -1.31 44.59
C GLY A 163 9.40 -1.04 45.69
N MET A 164 9.99 0.15 45.83
CA MET A 164 11.07 0.34 46.83
C MET A 164 10.55 0.31 48.28
N ARG A 165 9.26 0.63 48.49
CA ARG A 165 8.61 0.59 49.80
C ARG A 165 8.34 -0.83 50.31
N GLY A 166 8.15 -1.80 49.42
CA GLY A 166 7.92 -3.21 49.78
C GLY A 166 9.18 -3.92 50.28
N TRP A 167 10.33 -3.59 49.68
CA TRP A 167 11.63 -4.13 50.08
C TRP A 167 11.98 -3.81 51.53
N HIS A 168 11.76 -2.56 51.98
CA HIS A 168 12.06 -2.17 53.36
C HIS A 168 11.19 -2.91 54.37
N VAL A 169 9.91 -3.15 54.06
CA VAL A 169 9.00 -3.92 54.92
C VAL A 169 9.42 -5.39 54.98
N ALA A 170 9.78 -5.99 53.84
CA ALA A 170 10.27 -7.37 53.79
C ALA A 170 11.61 -7.54 54.54
N ALA A 171 12.54 -6.60 54.37
CA ALA A 171 13.83 -6.62 55.07
C ALA A 171 13.66 -6.46 56.59
N ALA A 172 12.79 -5.55 57.03
CA ALA A 172 12.50 -5.37 58.45
C ALA A 172 11.88 -6.63 59.08
N ALA A 173 10.95 -7.29 58.38
CA ALA A 173 10.34 -8.54 58.83
C ALA A 173 11.37 -9.67 58.97
N ALA A 174 12.31 -9.80 58.02
CA ALA A 174 13.36 -10.82 58.07
C ALA A 174 14.31 -10.63 59.26
N VAL A 175 14.71 -9.39 59.55
CA VAL A 175 15.57 -9.08 60.71
C VAL A 175 14.86 -9.43 62.02
N LEU A 176 13.58 -9.08 62.16
CA LEU A 176 12.81 -9.42 63.37
C LEU A 176 12.67 -10.94 63.56
N ALA A 177 12.45 -11.70 62.47
CA ALA A 177 12.39 -13.15 62.54
C ALA A 177 13.71 -13.77 63.01
N LEU A 178 14.85 -13.28 62.52
CA LEU A 178 16.18 -13.75 62.93
C LEU A 178 16.46 -13.44 64.41
N LEU A 179 16.11 -12.23 64.88
CA LEU A 179 16.25 -11.86 66.28
C LEU A 179 15.38 -12.73 67.21
N ALA A 180 14.14 -13.01 66.81
CA ALA A 180 13.25 -13.90 67.55
C ALA A 180 13.79 -15.34 67.60
N LEU A 181 14.35 -15.84 66.50
CA LEU A 181 14.96 -17.17 66.44
C LEU A 181 16.21 -17.26 67.34
N GLY A 182 17.09 -16.25 67.25
CA GLY A 182 18.27 -16.15 68.11
C GLY A 182 17.91 -16.10 69.59
N TYR A 183 16.93 -15.28 69.96
CA TYR A 183 16.41 -15.21 71.33
C TYR A 183 15.88 -16.56 71.83
N ARG A 184 15.14 -17.29 70.98
CA ARG A 184 14.59 -18.60 71.32
C ARG A 184 15.69 -19.65 71.54
N VAL A 185 16.74 -19.63 70.73
CA VAL A 185 17.91 -20.52 70.88
C VAL A 185 18.69 -20.18 72.15
N LEU A 186 18.90 -18.89 72.44
CA LEU A 186 19.55 -18.42 73.67
C LEU A 186 18.77 -18.81 74.93
N ARG A 187 17.43 -18.73 74.90
CA ARG A 187 16.59 -19.19 76.02
C ARG A 187 16.65 -20.71 76.23
N ARG A 188 16.77 -21.50 75.16
CA ARG A 188 16.87 -22.97 75.27
C ARG A 188 18.21 -23.46 75.83
N LYS A 189 19.26 -22.63 75.79
CA LYS A 189 20.61 -22.98 76.27
C LYS A 189 20.91 -22.48 77.69
N ARG A 190 19.98 -21.81 78.35
CA ARG A 190 20.09 -21.50 79.78
C ARG A 190 19.48 -22.70 80.54
N PRO A 191 20.30 -23.51 81.25
CA PRO A 191 19.81 -24.60 82.09
C PRO A 191 18.95 -24.08 83.24
#